data_AF-A0A3B8S817-F1
#
_entry.id   AF-A0A3B8S817-F1
#
_cell.length_a   1.000
_cell.length_b   1.000
_cell.length_c   1.000
_cell.angle_alpha   90.00
_cell.angle_beta   90.00
_cell.angle_gamma   90.00
#
_symmetry.space_group_name_H-M   'P 1'
#
loop_
_entity.id
_entity.type
_entity.pdbx_description
1 polymer ?
#
loop_
_entity_poly.entity_id
_entity_poly.type
_entity_poly.pdbx_seq_one_letter_code
_entity_poly.pdbx_strand_id
1 'polypeptide(L)'
;THTHLDHSPAIAPLAKATGAQIVGMPPADDLFQDNTFKPDWAMQHDDVIIADDFHLRAIHTPGHVSNHLCFLLEEEGVLLAGDHIMNGSTVVIVPPSGDMQAY
;
A
#
# COMPACT_ATOMS: atom_id res chain seq x y z
N THR A 1 -1.04 -2.21 -0.11
CA THR A 1 -0.92 -1.04 -1.02
C THR A 1 -1.25 0.23 -0.27
N HIS A 2 -2.39 0.30 0.42
CA HIS A 2 -2.76 1.38 1.33
C HIS A 2 -3.72 0.85 2.42
N THR A 3 -4.31 1.73 3.24
CA THR A 3 -5.03 1.35 4.48
C THR A 3 -6.50 1.72 4.49
N HIS A 4 -7.17 1.78 3.34
CA HIS A 4 -8.63 1.90 3.36
C HIS A 4 -9.27 0.60 3.89
N LEU A 5 -10.46 0.75 4.48
CA LEU A 5 -11.18 -0.33 5.18
C LEU A 5 -11.63 -1.48 4.28
N ASP A 6 -11.64 -1.31 2.97
CA ASP A 6 -11.88 -2.37 2.00
C ASP A 6 -10.63 -3.19 1.66
N HIS A 7 -9.44 -2.79 2.14
CA HIS A 7 -8.17 -3.45 1.86
C HIS A 7 -7.49 -4.06 3.10
N SER A 8 -7.39 -3.30 4.20
CA SER A 8 -6.51 -3.65 5.33
C SER A 8 -7.10 -4.46 6.51
N PRO A 9 -8.43 -4.56 6.77
CA PRO A 9 -8.91 -5.18 8.01
C PRO A 9 -8.56 -6.66 8.20
N ALA A 10 -8.28 -7.37 7.10
CA ALA A 10 -7.91 -8.79 7.15
C ALA A 10 -6.43 -9.00 7.53
N ILE A 11 -5.61 -7.96 7.62
CA ILE A 11 -4.16 -8.08 7.83
C ILE A 11 -3.84 -8.77 9.16
N ALA A 12 -4.42 -8.31 10.27
CA ALA A 12 -4.15 -8.86 11.60
C ALA A 12 -4.49 -10.37 11.72
N PRO A 13 -5.70 -10.84 11.31
CA PRO A 13 -5.98 -12.27 11.34
C PRO A 13 -5.13 -13.08 10.34
N LEU A 14 -4.79 -12.53 9.17
CA LEU A 14 -3.92 -13.21 8.21
C LEU A 14 -2.50 -13.39 8.77
N ALA A 15 -1.89 -12.34 9.30
CA ALA A 15 -0.57 -12.40 9.93
C ALA A 15 -0.55 -13.40 11.09
N LYS A 16 -1.59 -13.42 11.92
CA LYS A 16 -1.72 -14.41 13.00
C LYS A 16 -1.81 -15.86 12.47
N ALA A 17 -2.50 -16.07 11.36
CA ALA A 17 -2.72 -17.40 10.79
C ALA A 17 -1.48 -17.95 10.05
N THR A 18 -0.68 -17.08 9.44
CA THR A 18 0.46 -17.47 8.60
C THR A 18 1.81 -17.27 9.27
N GLY A 19 1.89 -16.41 10.30
CA GLY A 19 3.16 -15.93 10.85
C GLY A 19 3.88 -14.94 9.95
N ALA A 20 3.23 -14.45 8.88
CA ALA A 20 3.83 -13.48 7.97
C ALA A 20 4.01 -12.11 8.64
N GLN A 21 5.06 -11.40 8.22
CA GLN A 21 5.31 -10.03 8.62
C GLN A 21 4.29 -9.08 7.99
N ILE A 22 3.79 -8.12 8.76
CA ILE A 22 2.96 -7.03 8.26
C ILE A 22 3.86 -5.90 7.77
N VAL A 23 3.77 -5.55 6.49
CA VAL A 23 4.57 -4.50 5.87
C VAL A 23 3.69 -3.51 5.12
N GLY A 24 4.11 -2.25 5.09
CA GLY A 24 3.42 -1.18 4.36
C GLY A 24 3.69 0.19 4.99
N MET A 25 3.14 1.24 4.40
CA MET A 25 3.27 2.60 4.91
C MET A 25 2.14 2.91 5.91
N PRO A 26 2.44 3.38 7.13
CA PRO A 26 1.40 3.71 8.11
C PRO A 26 0.49 4.84 7.61
N PRO A 27 -0.80 4.83 7.97
CA PRO A 27 -1.74 5.87 7.57
C PRO A 27 -1.40 7.23 8.18
N ALA A 28 -1.81 8.29 7.50
CA ALA A 28 -2.02 9.57 8.17
C ALA A 28 -3.22 9.46 9.11
N ASP A 29 -3.24 10.23 10.21
CA ASP A 29 -4.38 10.30 11.12
C ASP A 29 -5.54 11.06 10.43
N ASP A 30 -6.39 10.30 9.73
CA ASP A 30 -7.58 10.81 9.04
C ASP A 30 -8.81 9.89 9.22
N LEU A 31 -9.96 10.33 8.69
CA LEU A 31 -11.27 9.71 8.93
C LEU A 31 -11.54 8.42 8.13
N PHE A 32 -10.73 8.10 7.14
CA PHE A 32 -11.03 7.06 6.14
C PHE A 32 -10.04 5.89 6.16
N GLN A 33 -9.02 5.93 7.03
CA GLN A 33 -8.05 4.86 7.17
C GLN A 33 -8.43 3.84 8.27
N ASP A 34 -7.89 2.65 8.09
CA ASP A 34 -7.84 1.61 9.12
C ASP A 34 -6.80 1.94 10.18
N ASN A 35 -7.28 2.52 11.27
CA ASN A 35 -6.47 2.87 12.44
C ASN A 35 -5.98 1.65 13.24
N THR A 36 -6.34 0.43 12.84
CA THR A 36 -5.84 -0.81 13.46
C THR A 36 -4.60 -1.36 12.76
N PHE A 37 -4.26 -0.84 11.57
CA PHE A 37 -3.07 -1.24 10.83
C PHE A 37 -1.79 -0.88 11.61
N LYS A 38 -0.99 -1.90 11.93
CA LYS A 38 0.27 -1.77 12.66
C LYS A 38 1.32 -2.59 11.93
N PRO A 39 2.13 -1.97 11.05
CA PRO A 39 3.16 -2.70 10.33
C PRO A 39 4.32 -3.05 11.26
N ASP A 40 4.86 -4.26 11.10
CA ASP A 40 6.14 -4.65 11.67
C ASP A 40 7.29 -3.91 10.97
N TRP A 41 7.11 -3.56 9.70
CA TRP A 41 8.01 -2.71 8.92
C TRP A 41 7.25 -1.60 8.20
N ALA A 42 7.48 -0.37 8.65
CA ALA A 42 6.97 0.85 8.03
C ALA A 42 7.76 1.18 6.75
N MET A 43 7.30 0.64 5.63
CA MET A 43 7.99 0.75 4.34
C MET A 43 8.00 2.19 3.81
N GLN A 44 9.09 2.54 3.11
CA GLN A 44 9.30 3.79 2.39
C GLN A 44 9.45 3.54 0.88
N HIS A 45 9.56 4.62 0.10
CA HIS A 45 9.98 4.52 -1.31
C HIS A 45 11.33 3.80 -1.42
N ASP A 46 11.49 2.95 -2.44
CA ASP A 46 12.67 2.14 -2.74
C ASP A 46 13.02 1.03 -1.73
N ASP A 47 12.24 0.85 -0.66
CA ASP A 47 12.37 -0.34 0.19
C ASP A 47 12.04 -1.61 -0.62
N VAL A 48 12.82 -2.68 -0.44
CA VAL A 48 12.68 -3.90 -1.23
C VAL A 48 12.44 -5.10 -0.32
N ILE A 49 11.36 -5.82 -0.58
CA ILE A 49 11.15 -7.16 -0.02
C ILE A 49 11.97 -8.12 -0.88
N ILE A 50 12.94 -8.79 -0.26
CA ILE A 50 13.84 -9.75 -0.90
C ILE A 50 13.35 -11.15 -0.56
N ALA A 51 12.93 -11.91 -1.56
CA ALA A 51 12.67 -13.34 -1.47
C ALA A 51 13.77 -14.12 -2.22
N ASP A 52 13.74 -15.45 -2.16
CA ASP A 52 14.74 -16.30 -2.82
C ASP A 52 14.71 -16.18 -4.35
N ASP A 53 13.54 -15.88 -4.92
CA ASP A 53 13.24 -15.92 -6.34
C ASP A 53 12.72 -14.60 -6.92
N PHE A 54 12.44 -13.60 -6.07
CA PHE A 54 11.97 -12.30 -6.55
C PHE A 54 12.32 -11.12 -5.63
N HIS A 55 12.28 -9.92 -6.21
CA HIS A 55 12.37 -8.64 -5.53
C HIS A 55 11.09 -7.84 -5.74
N LEU A 56 10.49 -7.42 -4.62
CA LEU A 56 9.31 -6.56 -4.64
C LEU A 56 9.67 -5.18 -4.09
N ARG A 57 9.91 -4.22 -4.98
CA ARG A 57 10.26 -2.83 -4.64
C ARG A 57 9.01 -2.00 -4.37
N ALA A 58 8.95 -1.34 -3.22
CA ALA A 58 7.94 -0.36 -2.92
C ALA A 58 8.22 0.95 -3.66
N ILE A 59 7.20 1.46 -4.34
CA ILE A 59 7.20 2.78 -5.00
C ILE A 59 6.13 3.60 -4.30
N HIS A 60 6.54 4.65 -3.60
CA HIS A 60 5.59 5.60 -3.02
C HIS A 60 4.86 6.38 -4.10
N THR A 61 3.53 6.24 -4.12
CA THR A 61 2.65 6.81 -5.14
C THR A 61 1.45 7.47 -4.47
N PRO A 62 1.66 8.57 -3.72
CA PRO A 62 0.57 9.30 -3.10
C PRO A 62 -0.39 9.83 -4.16
N GLY A 63 -1.59 10.23 -3.75
CA GLY A 63 -2.58 10.78 -4.66
C GLY A 63 -3.97 10.29 -4.33
N HIS A 64 -4.25 8.99 -4.56
CA HIS A 64 -5.46 8.34 -4.04
C HIS A 64 -5.57 8.50 -2.52
N VAL A 65 -4.47 8.17 -1.83
CA VAL A 65 -4.26 8.35 -0.40
C VAL A 65 -2.76 8.53 -0.13
N SER A 66 -2.42 9.31 0.90
CA SER A 66 -1.05 9.75 1.21
C SER A 66 -0.06 8.60 1.48
N ASN A 67 -0.54 7.48 2.03
CA ASN A 67 0.28 6.30 2.33
C ASN A 67 0.24 5.21 1.25
N HIS A 68 -0.18 5.55 0.03
CA HIS A 68 -0.27 4.57 -1.04
C HIS A 68 1.11 4.15 -1.57
N LEU A 69 1.35 2.84 -1.61
CA LEU A 69 2.49 2.20 -2.25
C LEU A 69 2.02 1.33 -3.42
N CYS A 70 2.67 1.49 -4.58
CA CYS A 70 2.72 0.47 -5.61
C CYS A 70 3.90 -0.48 -5.34
N PHE A 71 3.82 -1.69 -5.88
CA PHE A 71 4.89 -2.68 -5.72
C PHE A 71 5.35 -3.19 -7.09
N LEU A 72 6.63 -2.99 -7.42
CA LEU A 72 7.25 -3.48 -8.64
C LEU A 72 7.88 -4.84 -8.37
N LEU A 73 7.39 -5.86 -9.07
CA LEU A 73 8.06 -7.15 -9.20
C LEU A 73 9.17 -6.99 -10.26
N GLU A 74 10.40 -6.83 -9.80
CA GLU A 74 11.52 -6.38 -10.64
C GLU A 74 11.82 -7.35 -11.78
N GLU A 75 11.77 -8.65 -11.50
CA GLU A 75 12.10 -9.71 -12.45
C GLU A 75 11.13 -9.78 -13.62
N GLU A 76 9.85 -9.49 -13.38
CA GLU A 76 8.79 -9.57 -14.40
C GLU A 76 8.45 -8.21 -15.03
N GLY A 77 8.93 -7.10 -14.44
CA GLY A 77 8.52 -5.75 -14.83
C GLY A 77 7.02 -5.50 -14.59
N VAL A 78 6.41 -6.21 -13.64
CA VAL A 78 4.97 -6.13 -13.31
C VAL A 78 4.78 -5.19 -12.14
N LEU A 79 3.87 -4.22 -12.28
CA LEU A 79 3.50 -3.28 -11.23
C LEU A 79 2.15 -3.65 -10.61
N LEU A 80 2.15 -3.98 -9.32
CA LEU A 80 0.95 -4.06 -8.51
C LEU A 80 0.54 -2.64 -8.10
N ALA A 81 -0.34 -2.03 -8.90
CA ALA A 81 -0.67 -0.61 -8.80
C ALA A 81 -1.70 -0.26 -7.70
N GLY A 82 -2.36 -1.25 -7.09
CA GLY A 82 -3.45 -0.99 -6.15
C GLY A 82 -4.54 -0.09 -6.77
N ASP A 83 -5.02 0.87 -5.99
CA ASP A 83 -6.04 1.85 -6.44
C ASP A 83 -5.41 3.08 -7.11
N HIS A 84 -4.10 3.06 -7.39
CA HIS A 84 -3.43 4.15 -8.09
C HIS A 84 -3.72 4.15 -9.60
N ILE A 85 -4.02 3.00 -10.21
CA ILE A 85 -4.47 2.91 -11.61
C ILE A 85 -5.58 1.87 -11.70
N MET A 86 -6.76 2.29 -12.17
CA MET A 86 -7.92 1.39 -12.33
C MET A 86 -8.30 1.22 -13.80
N ASN A 87 -8.58 -0.03 -14.19
CA ASN A 87 -9.06 -0.34 -15.53
C ASN A 87 -10.57 -0.08 -15.64
N GLY A 88 -10.98 0.82 -16.53
CA GLY A 88 -12.38 1.06 -16.84
C GLY A 88 -13.17 1.85 -15.77
N SER A 89 -12.48 2.48 -14.81
CA SER A 89 -13.07 3.32 -13.77
C SER A 89 -12.17 4.53 -13.46
N THR A 90 -12.64 5.44 -12.61
CA THR A 90 -11.91 6.63 -12.17
C THR A 90 -11.35 6.44 -10.76
N VAL A 91 -10.10 6.84 -10.55
CA VAL A 91 -9.49 6.89 -9.20
C VAL A 91 -10.10 8.03 -8.40
N VAL A 92 -10.63 7.70 -7.23
CA VAL A 92 -11.24 8.67 -6.32
C VAL A 92 -10.14 9.31 -5.47
N ILE A 93 -10.03 10.64 -5.49
CA ILE A 93 -9.00 11.37 -4.74
C ILE A 93 -9.70 12.39 -3.84
N VAL A 94 -9.69 12.15 -2.52
CA VAL A 94 -10.45 12.95 -1.55
C VAL A 94 -9.53 13.50 -0.45
N PRO A 95 -9.45 14.83 -0.29
CA PRO A 95 -8.74 15.44 0.83
C PRO A 95 -9.31 15.01 2.20
N PRO A 96 -8.50 14.98 3.27
CA PRO A 96 -7.17 15.58 3.36
C PRO A 96 -6.03 14.69 2.85
N SER A 97 -6.20 13.37 2.82
CA SER A 97 -5.11 12.45 2.45
C SER A 97 -5.02 12.17 0.96
N GLY A 98 -6.09 12.37 0.21
CA GLY A 98 -6.03 12.39 -1.25
C GLY A 98 -5.56 13.76 -1.77
N ASP A 99 -4.67 13.76 -2.77
CA ASP A 99 -4.07 14.95 -3.35
C ASP A 99 -3.84 14.81 -4.87
N MET A 100 -4.57 15.60 -5.67
CA MET A 100 -4.44 15.62 -7.13
C MET A 100 -3.11 16.20 -7.65
N GLN A 101 -2.37 16.97 -6.85
CA GLN A 101 -1.05 17.47 -7.23
C GLN A 101 0.03 16.41 -7.00
N ALA A 102 -0.19 15.53 -6.03
CA ALA A 102 0.73 14.45 -5.70
C ALA A 102 0.55 13.20 -6.59
N TYR A 103 -0.65 13.04 -7.16
CA TYR A 103 -1.00 11.99 -8.12
C TYR A 103 -0.40 12.24 -9.51
#